data_AF-A0A8G0ZU02-F1
#
_entry.id   AF-A0A8G0ZU02-F1
#
_cell.length_a   1.000
_cell.length_b   1.000
_cell.length_c   1.000
_cell.angle_alpha   90.00
_cell.angle_beta   90.00
_cell.angle_gamma   90.00
#
_symmetry.space_group_name_H-M   'P 1'
#
loop_
_entity.id
_entity.type
_entity.pdbx_description
1 polymer ?
#
loop_
_entity_poly.entity_id
_entity_poly.type
_entity_poly.pdbx_seq_one_letter_code
_entity_poly.pdbx_strand_id
1 'polypeptide(L)'
;MAVLTTERAAALSGHVAQWGNKLVQLIKTGFNAVLKRAGLEGVTPRVLRQTAAVHMAKGGVPMEDIAQFLGHSNTQTTRQVYARFSPDHLRRAANVLEFGKIRKVQ
;
A
#
# COMPACT_ATOMS: atom_id res chain seq x y z
N MET A 1 13.05 0.61 -3.37
CA MET A 1 13.39 1.50 -4.51
C MET A 1 14.69 1.12 -5.23
N ALA A 2 15.63 0.39 -4.62
CA ALA A 2 16.94 0.11 -5.22
C ALA A 2 16.94 -0.75 -6.50
N VAL A 3 16.02 -1.73 -6.62
CA VAL A 3 16.02 -2.68 -7.77
C VAL A 3 15.56 -2.04 -9.08
N LEU A 4 14.62 -1.09 -9.03
CA LEU A 4 14.11 -0.44 -10.25
C LEU A 4 15.09 0.61 -10.79
N THR A 5 15.86 1.24 -9.91
CA THR A 5 16.90 2.21 -10.30
C THR A 5 18.07 1.53 -11.00
N THR A 6 18.45 0.32 -10.57
CA THR A 6 19.51 -0.46 -11.24
C THR A 6 19.06 -0.98 -12.61
N GLU A 7 17.79 -1.38 -12.75
CA GLU A 7 17.22 -1.81 -14.04
C GLU A 7 17.14 -0.66 -15.06
N ARG A 8 16.85 0.57 -14.62
CA ARG A 8 16.82 1.75 -15.51
C ARG A 8 18.19 2.05 -16.14
N ALA A 9 19.29 1.73 -15.46
CA ALA A 9 20.63 1.88 -16.01
C ALA A 9 20.97 0.81 -17.08
N ALA A 10 20.31 -0.35 -17.02
CA ALA A 10 20.44 -1.43 -18.00
C ALA A 10 19.36 -1.43 -19.10
N ALA A 11 18.38 -0.53 -18.99
CA ALA A 11 17.29 -0.42 -19.94
C ALA A 11 17.80 0.15 -21.27
N LEU A 12 17.63 -0.62 -22.35
CA LEU A 12 18.00 -0.22 -23.72
C LEU A 12 16.90 0.65 -24.36
N SER A 13 15.82 0.93 -23.62
CA SER A 13 14.71 1.81 -23.99
C SER A 13 14.34 2.69 -22.79
N GLY A 14 13.58 3.78 -23.00
CA GLY A 14 13.13 4.69 -21.94
C GLY A 14 12.16 4.09 -20.89
N HIS A 15 11.97 2.77 -20.88
CA HIS A 15 10.97 2.07 -20.07
C HIS A 15 11.61 1.16 -19.02
N VAL A 16 11.00 1.08 -17.84
CA VAL A 16 11.54 0.32 -16.69
C VAL A 16 11.27 -1.19 -16.80
N ALA A 17 10.22 -1.61 -17.51
CA ALA A 17 9.90 -3.03 -17.73
C ALA A 17 10.00 -3.38 -19.22
N GLN A 18 11.01 -4.18 -19.57
CA GLN A 18 11.30 -4.58 -20.96
C GLN A 18 11.48 -6.09 -21.09
N TRP A 19 11.08 -6.64 -22.24
CA TRP A 19 11.34 -8.02 -22.64
C TRP A 19 11.78 -8.03 -24.11
N GLY A 20 12.98 -8.53 -24.39
CA GLY A 20 13.52 -8.59 -25.76
C GLY A 20 13.57 -7.21 -26.46
N ASN A 21 14.06 -6.18 -25.77
CA ASN A 21 14.13 -4.78 -26.24
C ASN A 21 12.79 -4.15 -26.61
N LYS A 22 11.67 -4.76 -26.19
CA LYS A 22 10.32 -4.22 -26.36
C LYS A 22 9.68 -3.97 -25.00
N LEU A 23 8.79 -3.01 -24.97
CA LEU A 23 8.00 -2.67 -23.79
C LEU A 23 7.12 -3.86 -23.38
N VAL A 24 7.10 -4.18 -22.08
CA VAL A 24 6.13 -5.12 -21.54
C VAL A 24 4.76 -4.42 -21.48
N GLN A 25 3.88 -4.77 -22.41
CA GLN A 25 2.52 -4.23 -22.47
C GLN A 25 1.60 -4.83 -21.40
N LEU A 26 1.80 -6.11 -21.07
CA LEU A 26 0.98 -6.83 -20.09
C LEU A 26 1.86 -7.69 -19.17
N ILE A 27 1.62 -7.55 -17.87
CA ILE A 27 2.30 -8.35 -16.82
C ILE A 27 1.62 -9.70 -16.53
N LYS A 28 0.48 -9.98 -17.16
CA LYS A 28 -0.38 -11.14 -16.83
C LYS A 28 0.35 -12.47 -16.90
N THR A 29 1.17 -12.68 -17.94
CA THR A 29 1.87 -13.96 -18.16
C THR A 29 2.86 -14.25 -17.03
N GLY A 30 3.72 -13.28 -16.70
CA GLY A 30 4.68 -13.42 -15.60
C GLY A 30 3.97 -13.52 -14.24
N PHE A 31 2.92 -12.74 -14.04
CA PHE A 31 2.14 -12.75 -12.80
C PHE A 31 1.46 -14.11 -12.58
N ASN A 32 0.79 -14.66 -13.58
CA ASN A 32 0.13 -15.97 -13.51
C ASN A 32 1.14 -17.10 -13.24
N ALA A 33 2.34 -17.03 -13.82
CA ALA A 33 3.40 -18.00 -13.54
C ALA A 33 3.87 -17.94 -12.08
N VAL A 34 3.94 -16.75 -11.48
CA VAL A 34 4.22 -16.58 -10.05
C VAL A 34 3.09 -17.13 -9.20
N LEU A 35 1.83 -16.80 -9.52
CA LEU A 35 0.67 -17.31 -8.78
C LEU A 35 0.60 -18.83 -8.78
N LYS A 36 0.83 -19.46 -9.93
CA LYS A 36 0.88 -20.93 -10.06
C LYS A 36 1.96 -21.54 -9.17
N ARG A 37 3.16 -20.94 -9.14
CA ARG A 37 4.26 -21.39 -8.26
C ARG A 37 3.95 -21.20 -6.78
N ALA A 38 3.23 -20.14 -6.44
CA ALA A 38 2.82 -19.85 -5.07
C ALA A 38 1.56 -20.63 -4.63
N GLY A 39 0.90 -21.38 -5.52
CA GLY A 39 -0.34 -22.09 -5.22
C GLY A 39 -1.51 -21.16 -4.89
N LEU A 40 -1.53 -19.94 -5.44
CA LEU A 40 -2.53 -18.92 -5.16
C LEU A 40 -3.52 -18.78 -6.32
N GLU A 41 -4.81 -18.83 -6.02
CA GLU A 41 -5.90 -18.61 -6.98
C GLU A 41 -6.65 -17.30 -6.69
N GLY A 42 -7.21 -16.68 -7.74
CA GLY A 42 -8.02 -15.47 -7.61
C GLY A 42 -7.27 -14.19 -7.21
N VAL A 43 -5.94 -14.25 -7.04
CA VAL A 43 -5.13 -13.08 -6.70
C VAL A 43 -4.92 -12.23 -7.96
N THR A 44 -5.16 -10.93 -7.85
CA THR A 44 -4.90 -9.95 -8.90
C THR A 44 -3.96 -8.85 -8.39
N PRO A 45 -3.33 -8.04 -9.26
CA PRO A 45 -2.54 -6.89 -8.81
C PRO A 45 -3.31 -5.93 -7.90
N ARG A 46 -4.64 -5.85 -8.07
CA ARG A 46 -5.52 -5.10 -7.17
C ARG A 46 -5.48 -5.64 -5.73
N VAL A 47 -5.42 -6.95 -5.56
CA VAL A 47 -5.30 -7.58 -4.23
C VAL A 47 -3.97 -7.18 -3.57
N LEU A 48 -2.86 -7.22 -4.31
CA LEU A 48 -1.56 -6.76 -3.79
C LEU A 48 -1.61 -5.30 -3.32
N ARG A 49 -2.27 -4.44 -4.11
CA ARG A 49 -2.49 -3.04 -3.75
C ARG A 49 -3.34 -2.88 -2.48
N GLN A 50 -4.37 -3.70 -2.31
CA GLN A 50 -5.17 -3.73 -1.08
C GLN A 50 -4.33 -4.18 0.11
N THR A 51 -3.50 -5.20 -0.04
CA THR A 51 -2.59 -5.68 1.01
C THR A 51 -1.60 -4.59 1.44
N ALA A 52 -1.03 -3.85 0.49
CA ALA A 52 -0.17 -2.71 0.80
C ALA A 52 -0.91 -1.62 1.60
N ALA A 53 -2.14 -1.28 1.21
CA ALA A 53 -2.98 -0.32 1.91
C ALA A 53 -3.28 -0.76 3.36
N VAL A 54 -3.59 -2.04 3.56
CA VAL A 54 -3.81 -2.62 4.90
C VAL A 54 -2.54 -2.56 5.74
N HIS A 55 -1.37 -2.86 5.17
CA HIS A 55 -0.11 -2.76 5.91
C HIS A 55 0.22 -1.32 6.34
N MET A 56 0.01 -0.34 5.46
CA MET A 56 0.19 1.08 5.81
C MET A 56 -0.80 1.50 6.91
N ALA A 57 -2.06 1.08 6.81
CA ALA A 57 -3.07 1.35 7.85
C ALA A 57 -2.67 0.74 9.20
N LYS A 58 -2.24 -0.53 9.21
CA LYS A 58 -1.74 -1.21 10.43
C LYS A 58 -0.49 -0.54 11.01
N GLY A 59 0.36 0.04 10.16
CA GLY A 59 1.53 0.82 10.56
C GLY A 59 1.20 2.21 11.12
N GLY A 60 -0.08 2.59 11.20
CA GLY A 60 -0.51 3.88 11.75
C GLY A 60 -0.43 5.05 10.77
N VAL A 61 -0.18 4.80 9.48
CA VAL A 61 -0.11 5.85 8.47
C VAL A 61 -1.48 6.53 8.33
N PRO A 62 -1.54 7.88 8.31
CA PRO A 62 -2.79 8.61 8.09
C PRO A 62 -3.50 8.19 6.80
N MET A 63 -4.84 8.12 6.82
CA MET A 63 -5.63 7.68 5.67
C MET A 63 -5.51 8.60 4.45
N GLU A 64 -5.21 9.87 4.69
CA GLU A 64 -4.96 10.88 3.64
C GLU A 64 -3.66 10.56 2.89
N ASP A 65 -2.58 10.28 3.61
CA ASP A 65 -1.30 9.87 3.04
C ASP A 65 -1.43 8.55 2.27
N ILE A 66 -2.17 7.58 2.83
CA ILE A 66 -2.46 6.31 2.14
C ILE A 66 -3.23 6.58 0.85
N ALA A 67 -4.26 7.44 0.88
CA ALA A 67 -5.05 7.75 -0.30
C ALA A 67 -4.21 8.43 -1.39
N GLN A 68 -3.33 9.35 -1.01
CA GLN A 68 -2.43 10.04 -1.92
C GLN A 68 -1.37 9.10 -2.50
N PHE A 69 -0.76 8.25 -1.67
CA PHE A 69 0.21 7.24 -2.11
C PHE A 69 -0.41 6.26 -3.11
N LEU A 70 -1.67 5.88 -2.88
CA LEU A 70 -2.41 5.04 -3.80
C LEU A 70 -2.86 5.82 -5.05
N GLY A 71 -2.98 7.15 -4.99
CA GLY A 71 -3.51 7.96 -6.10
C GLY A 71 -5.03 7.88 -6.21
N HIS A 72 -5.73 7.76 -5.09
CA HIS A 72 -7.20 7.86 -5.06
C HIS A 72 -7.61 9.33 -5.07
N SER A 73 -8.43 9.74 -6.03
CA SER A 73 -8.99 11.09 -6.09
C SER A 73 -9.94 11.38 -4.92
N ASN A 74 -10.56 10.34 -4.36
CA ASN A 74 -11.44 10.45 -3.21
C ASN A 74 -10.85 9.73 -1.98
N THR A 75 -10.49 10.51 -0.97
CA THR A 75 -9.93 10.03 0.30
C THR A 75 -10.96 9.27 1.15
N GLN A 76 -12.26 9.53 0.96
CA GLN A 76 -13.31 8.78 1.67
C GLN A 76 -13.29 7.29 1.35
N THR A 77 -13.05 6.91 0.09
CA THR A 77 -13.01 5.50 -0.30
C THR A 77 -11.92 4.76 0.45
N THR A 78 -10.74 5.36 0.59
CA THR A 78 -9.63 4.80 1.38
C THR A 78 -10.01 4.67 2.85
N ARG A 79 -10.62 5.72 3.42
CA ARG A 79 -11.03 5.74 4.83
C ARG A 79 -12.11 4.68 5.10
N GLN A 80 -13.16 4.58 4.29
CA GLN A 80 -14.22 3.57 4.44
C GLN A 80 -13.67 2.14 4.37
N VAL A 81 -12.73 1.87 3.47
CA VAL A 81 -12.23 0.50 3.23
C VAL A 81 -11.16 0.09 4.24
N TYR A 82 -10.28 1.01 4.66
CA TYR A 82 -9.07 0.66 5.43
C TYR A 82 -9.01 1.20 6.86
N ALA A 83 -9.88 2.14 7.27
CA ALA A 83 -9.80 2.75 8.60
C ALA A 83 -9.88 1.76 9.76
N ARG A 84 -10.58 0.63 9.59
CA ARG A 84 -10.69 -0.44 10.59
C ARG A 84 -9.36 -1.12 10.95
N PHE A 85 -8.35 -0.98 10.11
CA PHE A 85 -7.04 -1.58 10.33
C PHE A 85 -6.05 -0.64 11.03
N SER A 86 -6.46 0.60 11.30
CA SER A 86 -5.60 1.58 11.98
C SER A 86 -5.56 1.32 13.50
N PRO A 87 -4.36 1.15 14.09
CA PRO A 87 -4.21 0.85 15.52
C PRO A 87 -4.61 2.01 16.44
N ASP A 88 -4.61 3.25 15.92
CA ASP A 88 -4.75 4.46 16.72
C ASP A 88 -6.12 5.13 16.62
N HIS A 89 -7.03 4.59 15.80
CA HIS A 89 -8.33 5.22 15.57
C HIS A 89 -9.17 5.29 16.86
N LEU A 90 -9.00 4.32 17.77
CA LEU A 90 -9.71 4.31 19.05
C LEU A 90 -8.85 4.78 20.22
N ARG A 91 -7.51 4.70 20.15
CA ARG A 91 -6.64 5.14 21.25
C ARG A 91 -6.63 6.66 21.43
N ARG A 92 -6.56 7.42 20.33
CA ARG A 92 -6.64 8.89 20.41
C ARG A 92 -8.01 9.34 20.93
N ALA A 93 -9.09 8.75 20.43
CA ALA A 93 -10.45 9.04 20.89
C ALA A 93 -10.66 8.67 22.37
N ALA A 94 -10.15 7.52 22.81
CA ALA A 94 -10.19 7.10 24.20
C ALA A 94 -9.40 8.06 25.12
N ASN A 95 -8.22 8.52 24.68
CA ASN A 95 -7.40 9.46 25.45
C ASN A 95 -8.08 10.82 25.68
N VAL A 96 -8.93 11.28 24.74
CA VAL A 96 -9.69 12.54 24.91
C VAL A 96 -10.76 12.42 26.01
N LEU A 97 -11.27 11.21 26.26
CA LEU A 97 -12.25 10.93 27.31
C LEU A 97 -11.60 10.67 28.68
N GLU A 98 -10.27 10.54 28.76
CA GLU A 98 -9.57 10.41 30.03
C GLU A 98 -9.41 11.77 30.75
N PHE A 99 -10.53 12.29 31.27
CA PHE A 99 -10.54 13.48 32.15
C PHE A 99 -9.90 13.24 33.54
N GLY A 100 -9.50 12.00 33.85
CA GLY A 100 -9.08 11.55 35.19
C GLY A 100 -7.59 11.56 35.50
N LYS A 101 -6.69 11.88 34.55
CA LYS A 101 -5.27 12.08 34.87
C LYS A 101 -5.07 13.47 35.44
N ILE A 102 -5.43 13.61 36.72
CA ILE A 102 -5.11 14.75 37.57
C ILE A 102 -3.61 15.02 37.39
N ARG A 103 -3.27 16.16 36.77
CA ARG A 103 -1.91 16.68 36.81
C ARG A 103 -1.57 16.84 38.28
N LYS A 104 -0.63 16.05 38.80
CA LYS A 104 0.07 16.44 40.03
C LYS A 104 0.81 17.72 39.69
N VAL A 105 0.21 18.84 40.05
CA VAL A 105 0.89 20.12 40.16
C VAL A 105 1.97 19.93 41.22
N GLN A 106 3.22 20.06 40.79
CA GLN A 106 4.36 20.24 41.69
C GLN A 106 4.42 21.72 42.06
#